data_AF-A0A6V7JFU4-F1
#
_entry.id   AF-A0A6V7JFU4-F1
#
_cell.length_a   1.000
_cell.length_b   1.000
_cell.length_c   1.000
_cell.angle_alpha   90.00
_cell.angle_beta   90.00
_cell.angle_gamma   90.00
#
_symmetry.space_group_name_H-M   'P 1'
#
loop_
_entity.id
_entity.type
_entity.pdbx_description
1 polymer ?
#
loop_
_entity_poly.entity_id
_entity_poly.type
_entity_poly.pdbx_seq_one_letter_code
_entity_poly.pdbx_strand_id
1 'polypeptide(L)'
;MDEAKFLKRKVRSGTLDVHPTEKALVVNYDVEALILGELGDPMLGDRKECQKIIRLKSLNADTNVSLLAREVMEKCSLIHESKLHEVEQLIYYLQNRKISGDGHEISGQPPRPTSSSASENGEIERAVISNVDNYIELLYEEIPGKVKGSALILQLARVPDNLLELTKNESLLSALARVLREDWKKSIELSTNIIYIFFCFSTYSQFHNIVLEYRIGSLCMEIVDFELM
;
A
#
# COMPACT_ATOMS: atom_id res chain seq x y z
N MET A 1 -41.28 2.23 -3.96
CA MET A 1 -40.06 2.98 -3.65
C MET A 1 -38.96 2.15 -4.27
N ASP A 2 -38.72 2.44 -5.54
CA ASP A 2 -38.22 1.50 -6.53
C ASP A 2 -36.72 1.23 -6.40
N GLU A 3 -36.39 -0.05 -6.48
CA GLU A 3 -35.04 -0.60 -6.39
C GLU A 3 -34.23 -0.21 -7.63
N ALA A 4 -33.08 0.44 -7.44
CA ALA A 4 -32.15 0.78 -8.51
C ALA A 4 -31.65 -0.52 -9.20
N LYS A 5 -32.11 -0.73 -10.42
CA LYS A 5 -31.77 -1.88 -11.26
C LYS A 5 -30.61 -1.52 -12.21
N PHE A 6 -29.59 -2.39 -12.21
CA PHE A 6 -28.46 -2.48 -13.13
C PHE A 6 -27.23 -1.59 -12.85
N LEU A 7 -26.21 -2.24 -12.26
CA LEU A 7 -24.84 -1.74 -12.14
C LEU A 7 -24.01 -2.19 -13.34
N LYS A 8 -23.49 -1.26 -14.13
CA LYS A 8 -22.57 -1.56 -15.25
C LYS A 8 -21.13 -1.25 -14.84
N ARG A 9 -20.30 -2.29 -14.74
CA ARG A 9 -18.85 -2.16 -14.49
C ARG A 9 -18.09 -1.99 -15.80
N LYS A 10 -17.36 -0.89 -15.94
CA LYS A 10 -16.43 -0.66 -17.05
C LYS A 10 -15.00 -0.62 -16.51
N VAL A 11 -14.11 -1.37 -17.14
CA VAL A 11 -12.68 -1.40 -16.79
C VAL A 11 -11.90 -0.72 -17.91
N ARG A 12 -11.04 0.25 -17.56
CA ARG A 12 -10.12 0.89 -18.51
C ARG A 12 -8.69 0.55 -18.13
N SER A 13 -7.95 -0.04 -19.06
CA SER A 13 -6.53 -0.32 -18.89
C SER A 13 -5.74 0.99 -18.86
N GLY A 14 -4.97 1.21 -17.79
CA GLY A 14 -4.09 2.37 -17.61
C GLY A 14 -2.63 2.07 -18.00
N THR A 15 -1.68 2.69 -17.29
CA THR A 15 -0.24 2.53 -17.52
C THR A 15 0.27 1.18 -17.01
N LEU A 16 1.37 0.71 -17.61
CA LEU A 16 2.07 -0.51 -17.24
C LEU A 16 3.48 -0.12 -16.79
N ASP A 17 3.85 -0.50 -15.58
CA ASP A 17 5.10 -0.11 -14.93
C ASP A 17 5.79 -1.33 -14.29
N VAL A 18 7.06 -1.18 -13.92
CA VAL A 18 7.79 -2.21 -13.14
C VAL A 18 7.67 -1.93 -11.65
N HIS A 19 7.62 -3.00 -10.85
CA HIS A 19 7.68 -2.86 -9.41
C HIS A 19 9.05 -2.33 -8.96
N PRO A 20 9.11 -1.35 -8.05
CA PRO A 20 10.36 -0.69 -7.66
C PRO A 20 11.30 -1.57 -6.83
N THR A 21 10.97 -2.81 -6.50
CA THR A 21 11.80 -3.68 -5.64
C THR A 21 11.67 -5.15 -6.03
N GLU A 22 10.44 -5.65 -6.16
CA GLU A 22 10.17 -7.01 -6.64
C GLU A 22 10.35 -7.19 -8.16
N LYS A 23 10.57 -8.44 -8.57
CA LYS A 23 10.41 -8.89 -9.96
C LYS A 23 8.91 -9.00 -10.29
N ALA A 24 8.24 -7.86 -10.45
CA ALA A 24 6.82 -7.80 -10.72
C ALA A 24 6.45 -6.64 -11.65
N LEU A 25 5.35 -6.78 -12.39
CA LEU A 25 4.76 -5.71 -13.18
C LEU A 25 3.59 -5.08 -12.41
N VAL A 26 3.39 -3.78 -12.56
CA VAL A 26 2.28 -3.02 -11.97
C VAL A 26 1.39 -2.54 -13.10
N VAL A 27 0.13 -2.97 -13.11
CA VAL A 27 -0.88 -2.55 -14.08
C VAL A 27 -1.83 -1.57 -13.39
N ASN A 28 -1.80 -0.32 -13.80
CA ASN A 28 -2.78 0.67 -13.37
C ASN A 28 -4.06 0.51 -14.21
N TYR A 29 -5.23 0.57 -13.57
CA TYR A 29 -6.51 0.46 -14.27
C TYR A 29 -7.60 1.19 -13.52
N ASP A 30 -8.59 1.68 -14.26
CA ASP A 30 -9.74 2.38 -13.68
C ASP A 30 -10.97 1.49 -13.74
N VAL A 31 -11.71 1.48 -12.63
CA VAL A 31 -13.03 0.87 -12.55
C VAL A 31 -14.07 1.98 -12.45
N GLU A 32 -14.92 2.06 -13.46
CA GLU A 32 -16.08 2.95 -13.47
C GLU A 32 -17.33 2.09 -13.19
N ALA A 33 -18.05 2.43 -12.12
CA ALA A 33 -19.32 1.84 -11.73
C ALA A 33 -20.45 2.79 -12.12
N LEU A 34 -21.21 2.45 -13.15
CA LEU A 34 -22.32 3.27 -13.64
C LEU A 34 -23.65 2.69 -13.14
N ILE A 35 -24.43 3.50 -12.43
CA ILE A 35 -25.83 3.22 -12.11
C ILE A 35 -26.68 3.67 -13.29
N LEU A 36 -27.39 2.73 -13.91
CA LEU A 36 -28.30 3.00 -15.02
C LEU A 36 -29.67 3.38 -14.47
N GLY A 37 -30.27 4.46 -15.00
CA GLY A 37 -31.65 4.82 -14.75
C GLY A 37 -32.64 3.92 -15.50
N GLU A 38 -33.94 4.13 -15.28
CA GLU A 38 -35.01 3.29 -15.86
C GLU A 38 -35.02 3.24 -17.40
N LEU A 39 -34.49 4.26 -18.07
CA LEU A 39 -34.32 4.32 -19.54
C LEU A 39 -32.95 3.82 -20.05
N GLY A 40 -32.05 3.36 -19.16
CA GLY A 40 -30.71 2.92 -19.53
C GLY A 40 -29.66 4.04 -19.63
N ASP A 41 -30.02 5.26 -19.23
CA ASP A 41 -29.09 6.40 -19.18
C ASP A 41 -28.21 6.34 -17.90
N PRO A 42 -26.90 6.67 -18.00
CA PRO A 42 -26.01 6.68 -16.83
C PRO A 42 -26.33 7.87 -15.91
N MET A 43 -26.77 7.60 -14.68
CA MET A 43 -27.18 8.65 -13.72
C MET A 43 -26.12 8.99 -12.68
N LEU A 44 -25.36 8.00 -12.20
CA LEU A 44 -24.30 8.21 -11.20
C LEU A 44 -23.12 7.28 -11.51
N GLY A 45 -21.91 7.85 -11.58
CA GLY A 45 -20.68 7.13 -11.87
C GLY A 45 -19.66 7.32 -10.77
N ASP A 46 -19.26 6.24 -10.09
CA ASP A 46 -18.08 6.26 -9.21
C ASP A 46 -16.87 5.73 -9.99
N ARG A 47 -15.74 6.43 -9.92
CA ARG A 47 -14.49 6.06 -10.60
C ARG A 47 -13.43 5.82 -9.55
N LYS A 48 -12.87 4.60 -9.56
CA LYS A 48 -11.78 4.20 -8.68
C LYS A 48 -10.56 3.81 -9.50
N GLU A 49 -9.45 4.48 -9.21
CA GLU A 49 -8.13 4.10 -9.73
C GLU A 49 -7.59 2.93 -8.90
N CYS A 50 -7.14 1.89 -9.58
CA CYS A 50 -6.67 0.64 -8.98
C CYS A 50 -5.34 0.22 -9.58
N GLN A 51 -4.59 -0.60 -8.85
CA GLN A 51 -3.35 -1.19 -9.33
C GLN A 51 -3.40 -2.71 -9.16
N LYS A 52 -2.91 -3.46 -10.15
CA LYS A 52 -2.73 -4.92 -10.07
C LYS A 52 -1.25 -5.25 -10.19
N ILE A 53 -0.71 -5.95 -9.21
CA ILE A 53 0.69 -6.40 -9.20
C ILE A 53 0.75 -7.83 -9.74
N ILE A 54 1.58 -8.04 -10.76
CA ILE A 54 1.83 -9.35 -11.40
C ILE A 54 3.24 -9.79 -11.05
N ARG A 55 3.35 -10.71 -10.09
CA ARG A 55 4.64 -11.27 -9.64
C ARG A 55 5.19 -12.29 -10.63
N LEU A 56 6.40 -12.05 -11.12
CA LEU A 56 7.10 -12.90 -12.09
C LEU A 56 7.94 -13.95 -11.35
N LYS A 57 7.28 -14.97 -10.80
CA LYS A 57 7.92 -16.00 -9.93
C LYS A 57 9.07 -16.77 -10.60
N SER A 58 9.04 -16.90 -11.93
CA SER A 58 10.03 -17.64 -12.71
C SER A 58 11.06 -16.76 -13.44
N LEU A 59 11.18 -15.48 -13.07
CA LEU A 59 12.11 -14.55 -13.72
C LEU A 59 13.53 -14.68 -13.16
N ASN A 60 14.42 -15.30 -13.93
CA ASN A 60 15.84 -15.57 -13.66
C ASN A 60 16.70 -15.06 -14.84
N ALA A 61 18.04 -15.10 -14.72
CA ALA A 61 18.95 -14.61 -15.76
C ALA A 61 18.78 -15.32 -17.12
N ASP A 62 18.36 -16.58 -17.11
CA ASP A 62 18.17 -17.40 -18.33
C ASP A 62 16.70 -17.45 -18.80
N THR A 63 15.79 -16.72 -18.15
CA THR A 63 14.37 -16.75 -18.50
C THR A 63 14.13 -16.11 -19.85
N ASN A 64 13.40 -16.81 -20.73
CA ASN A 64 12.97 -16.27 -22.01
C ASN A 64 11.89 -15.21 -21.82
N VAL A 65 12.28 -13.95 -21.98
CA VAL A 65 11.42 -12.76 -21.79
C VAL A 65 10.15 -12.82 -22.65
N SER A 66 10.26 -13.21 -23.92
CA SER A 66 9.12 -13.24 -24.86
C SER A 66 8.09 -14.30 -24.49
N LEU A 67 8.52 -15.48 -24.03
CA LEU A 67 7.59 -16.52 -23.57
C LEU A 67 6.89 -16.09 -22.28
N LEU A 68 7.63 -15.50 -21.34
CA LEU A 68 7.05 -15.02 -20.08
C LEU A 68 6.07 -13.86 -20.31
N ALA A 69 6.36 -12.94 -21.25
CA ALA A 69 5.46 -11.84 -21.61
C ALA A 69 4.12 -12.36 -22.14
N ARG A 70 4.15 -13.36 -23.03
CA ARG A 70 2.93 -14.00 -23.54
C ARG A 70 2.13 -14.68 -22.44
N GLU A 71 2.80 -15.42 -21.56
CA GLU A 71 2.14 -16.07 -20.41
C GLU A 71 1.47 -15.06 -19.47
N VAL A 72 2.14 -13.93 -19.21
CA VAL A 72 1.60 -12.82 -18.40
C VAL A 72 0.35 -12.22 -19.05
N MET A 73 0.36 -12.03 -20.37
CA MET A 73 -0.78 -11.48 -21.10
C MET A 73 -1.96 -12.45 -21.17
N GLU A 74 -1.71 -13.75 -21.32
CA GLU A 74 -2.76 -14.77 -21.28
C GLU A 74 -3.43 -14.84 -19.90
N LYS A 75 -2.65 -14.69 -18.83
CA LYS A 75 -3.15 -14.70 -17.44
C LYS A 75 -3.72 -13.36 -16.97
N CYS A 76 -3.53 -12.27 -17.72
CA CYS A 76 -3.95 -10.93 -17.30
C CYS A 76 -4.73 -10.17 -18.38
N SER A 77 -6.06 -10.28 -18.32
CA SER A 77 -6.99 -9.57 -19.21
C SER A 77 -7.04 -8.04 -19.05
N LEU A 78 -6.25 -7.47 -18.12
CA LEU A 78 -6.15 -6.01 -17.96
C LEU A 78 -5.13 -5.38 -18.92
N ILE A 79 -4.27 -6.20 -19.55
CA ILE A 79 -3.25 -5.72 -20.49
C ILE A 79 -3.73 -6.01 -21.91
N HIS A 80 -3.79 -4.98 -22.75
CA HIS A 80 -4.21 -5.11 -24.15
C HIS A 80 -3.12 -5.79 -25.00
N GLU A 81 -3.51 -6.58 -26.00
CA GLU A 81 -2.61 -7.32 -26.91
C GLU A 81 -1.55 -6.42 -27.58
N SER A 82 -1.90 -5.17 -27.87
CA SER A 82 -0.97 -4.18 -28.45
C SER A 82 0.21 -3.81 -27.55
N LYS A 83 0.16 -4.08 -26.25
CA LYS A 83 1.22 -3.74 -25.27
C LYS A 83 2.23 -4.88 -25.06
N LEU A 84 2.21 -5.94 -25.88
CA LEU A 84 3.14 -7.07 -25.75
C LEU A 84 4.62 -6.63 -25.69
N HIS A 85 5.02 -5.73 -26.58
CA HIS A 85 6.40 -5.26 -26.62
C HIS A 85 6.80 -4.47 -25.37
N GLU A 86 5.87 -3.67 -24.83
CA GLU A 86 6.06 -2.92 -23.59
C GLU A 86 6.25 -3.90 -22.41
N VAL A 87 5.43 -4.96 -22.33
CA VAL A 87 5.56 -6.03 -21.33
C VAL A 87 6.94 -6.71 -21.43
N GLU A 88 7.39 -7.05 -22.64
CA GLU A 88 8.71 -7.66 -22.85
C GLU A 88 9.84 -6.76 -22.35
N GLN A 89 9.82 -5.47 -22.69
CA GLN A 89 10.83 -4.51 -22.25
C GLN A 89 10.88 -4.37 -20.72
N LEU A 90 9.74 -4.31 -20.06
CA LEU A 90 9.66 -4.20 -18.61
C LEU A 90 10.14 -5.47 -17.90
N ILE A 91 9.83 -6.65 -18.46
CA ILE A 91 10.34 -7.93 -17.97
C ILE A 91 11.86 -8.02 -18.15
N TYR A 92 12.38 -7.59 -19.30
CA TYR A 92 13.82 -7.53 -19.56
C TYR A 92 14.53 -6.59 -18.58
N TYR A 93 13.96 -5.40 -18.34
CA TYR A 93 14.47 -4.47 -17.34
C TYR A 93 14.55 -5.10 -15.95
N LEU A 94 13.49 -5.81 -15.52
CA LEU A 94 13.46 -6.52 -14.23
C LEU A 94 14.48 -7.66 -14.15
N GLN A 95 14.81 -8.29 -15.28
CA GLN A 95 15.82 -9.36 -15.37
C GLN A 95 17.23 -8.81 -15.17
N ASN A 96 17.53 -7.66 -15.78
CA ASN A 96 18.85 -7.03 -15.77
C ASN A 96 19.08 -6.09 -14.59
N ARG A 97 18.05 -5.84 -13.78
CA ARG A 97 18.15 -5.01 -12.59
C ARG A 97 19.06 -5.68 -11.55
N LYS A 98 20.23 -5.07 -11.31
CA LYS A 98 21.09 -5.46 -10.19
C LYS A 98 20.32 -5.27 -8.89
N ILE A 99 20.20 -6.34 -8.11
CA ILE A 99 19.64 -6.31 -6.76
C ILE A 99 20.64 -5.51 -5.92
N SER A 100 20.37 -4.23 -5.69
CA SER A 100 21.11 -3.41 -4.74
C SER A 100 20.80 -3.90 -3.34
N GLY A 101 21.52 -4.92 -2.91
CA GLY A 101 21.38 -5.58 -1.62
C GLY A 101 22.64 -6.36 -1.33
N ASP A 102 23.78 -5.68 -1.24
CA ASP A 102 24.95 -6.17 -0.53
C ASP A 102 25.65 -4.98 0.11
N GLY A 103 25.68 -4.98 1.44
CA GLY A 103 26.36 -3.97 2.24
C GLY A 103 27.85 -4.23 2.24
N HIS A 104 28.64 -3.20 1.94
CA HIS A 104 30.03 -3.13 2.36
C HIS A 104 30.36 -1.71 2.79
N GLU A 105 30.67 -1.55 4.07
CA GLU A 105 31.23 -0.34 4.66
C GLU A 105 32.68 -0.08 4.20
N ILE A 106 33.08 1.19 4.41
CA ILE A 106 34.43 1.77 4.55
C ILE A 106 35.19 2.16 3.26
N SER A 107 35.21 3.47 2.95
CA SER A 107 36.36 4.38 3.16
C SER A 107 36.42 5.54 2.16
N GLY A 108 36.48 6.79 2.66
CA GLY A 108 37.35 7.81 2.09
C GLY A 108 36.76 9.17 1.65
N GLN A 109 36.88 10.16 2.54
CA GLN A 109 37.14 11.61 2.28
C GLN A 109 35.96 12.62 2.14
N PRO A 110 36.17 13.93 2.44
CA PRO A 110 35.81 14.62 3.69
C PRO A 110 34.74 15.74 3.48
N PRO A 111 34.30 16.50 4.52
CA PRO A 111 33.04 17.23 4.49
C PRO A 111 33.15 18.59 3.77
N ARG A 112 32.15 18.93 2.97
CA ARG A 112 31.94 20.28 2.45
C ARG A 112 30.70 20.87 3.12
N PRO A 113 30.80 21.96 3.88
CA PRO A 113 29.63 22.67 4.38
C PRO A 113 29.14 23.60 3.28
N THR A 114 27.84 23.63 3.01
CA THR A 114 27.09 24.86 2.74
C THR A 114 25.63 24.56 2.40
N SER A 115 24.77 25.16 3.23
CA SER A 115 23.50 25.81 2.90
C SER A 115 22.37 24.98 2.29
N SER A 116 21.41 24.67 3.17
CA SER A 116 20.00 25.06 3.05
C SER A 116 19.48 25.31 1.64
N SER A 117 18.86 24.29 1.06
CA SER A 117 17.63 24.47 0.31
C SER A 117 16.76 23.24 0.55
N ALA A 118 15.75 23.44 1.38
CA ALA A 118 14.61 22.54 1.50
C ALA A 118 13.97 22.44 0.11
N SER A 119 14.26 21.34 -0.57
CA SER A 119 13.42 20.80 -1.63
C SER A 119 13.08 19.40 -1.18
N GLU A 120 12.15 19.32 -0.23
CA GLU A 120 11.45 18.09 0.11
C GLU A 120 10.47 17.76 -1.03
N ASN A 121 11.03 17.39 -2.18
CA ASN A 121 10.35 16.47 -3.07
C ASN A 121 10.45 15.10 -2.40
N GLY A 122 9.64 14.90 -1.36
CA GLY A 122 9.54 13.63 -0.65
C GLY A 122 9.02 12.58 -1.61
N GLU A 123 9.92 11.73 -2.11
CA GLU A 123 9.54 10.43 -2.63
C GLU A 123 8.73 9.74 -1.52
N ILE A 124 7.41 9.67 -1.69
CA ILE A 124 6.52 9.00 -0.74
C ILE A 124 6.99 7.56 -0.66
N GLU A 125 7.72 7.22 0.42
CA GLU A 125 8.25 5.89 0.64
C GLU A 125 7.06 4.91 0.62
N ARG A 126 7.04 4.05 -0.41
CA ARG A 126 5.93 3.14 -0.65
C ARG A 126 6.10 1.89 0.21
N ALA A 127 5.15 1.66 1.11
CA ALA A 127 5.22 0.53 2.02
C ALA A 127 5.04 -0.82 1.30
N VAL A 128 5.78 -1.84 1.76
CA VAL A 128 5.71 -3.22 1.26
C VAL A 128 5.45 -4.17 2.44
N ILE A 129 4.47 -5.07 2.30
CA ILE A 129 4.02 -5.94 3.40
C ILE A 129 5.13 -6.82 3.98
N SER A 130 6.07 -7.27 3.15
CA SER A 130 7.21 -8.09 3.57
C SER A 130 8.20 -7.37 4.48
N ASN A 131 8.11 -6.04 4.61
CA ASN A 131 8.96 -5.23 5.48
C ASN A 131 8.25 -4.83 6.77
N VAL A 132 7.12 -5.45 7.12
CA VAL A 132 6.31 -5.08 8.29
C VAL A 132 7.13 -5.07 9.59
N ASP A 133 8.06 -6.01 9.75
CA ASP A 133 8.92 -6.09 10.93
C ASP A 133 9.80 -4.85 11.09
N ASN A 134 10.38 -4.33 10.00
CA ASN A 134 11.15 -3.09 10.03
C ASN A 134 10.27 -1.89 10.42
N TYR A 135 9.00 -1.88 10.02
CA TYR A 135 8.07 -0.81 10.39
C TYR A 135 7.65 -0.91 11.86
N ILE A 136 7.59 -2.12 12.42
CA ILE A 136 7.37 -2.36 13.85
C ILE A 136 8.55 -1.84 14.67
N GLU A 137 9.79 -2.05 14.22
CA GLU A 137 10.99 -1.52 14.89
C GLU A 137 10.94 0.02 15.04
N LEU A 138 10.47 0.72 14.01
CA LEU A 138 10.27 2.18 14.07
C LEU A 138 9.27 2.62 15.16
N LEU A 139 8.34 1.75 15.59
CA LEU A 139 7.41 2.03 16.68
C LEU A 139 8.06 2.01 18.08
N TYR A 140 9.31 1.58 18.18
CA TYR A 140 10.12 1.63 19.40
C TYR A 140 11.06 2.85 19.46
N GLU A 141 11.20 3.58 18.35
CA GLU A 141 11.99 4.80 18.30
C GLU A 141 11.27 6.00 18.96
N GLU A 142 11.90 7.18 18.85
CA GLU A 142 11.29 8.45 19.23
C GLU A 142 10.10 8.82 18.32
N ILE A 143 9.35 9.87 18.69
CA ILE A 143 8.14 10.31 17.98
C ILE A 143 8.29 10.39 16.45
N PRO A 144 9.38 10.95 15.88
CA PRO A 144 9.55 10.98 14.42
C PRO A 144 9.60 9.59 13.78
N GLY A 145 10.29 8.62 14.41
CA GLY A 145 10.35 7.23 13.97
C GLY A 145 8.98 6.56 14.06
N LYS A 146 8.27 6.75 15.17
CA LYS A 146 6.91 6.25 15.37
C LYS A 146 5.92 6.78 14.32
N VAL A 147 5.99 8.07 14.01
CA VAL A 147 5.17 8.70 12.96
C VAL A 147 5.48 8.05 11.60
N LYS A 148 6.76 7.90 11.25
CA LYS A 148 7.18 7.23 10.01
C LYS A 148 6.70 5.79 9.94
N GLY A 149 6.94 4.99 10.98
CA GLY A 149 6.54 3.58 11.05
C GLY A 149 5.02 3.41 10.94
N SER A 150 4.26 4.19 11.72
CA SER A 150 2.79 4.16 11.67
C SER A 150 2.23 4.60 10.31
N ALA A 151 2.86 5.57 9.63
CA ALA A 151 2.46 6.00 8.29
C ALA A 151 2.65 4.88 7.24
N LEU A 152 3.79 4.18 7.29
CA LEU A 152 4.08 3.05 6.41
C LEU A 152 3.11 1.88 6.65
N ILE A 153 2.83 1.56 7.92
CA ILE A 153 1.83 0.54 8.28
C ILE A 153 0.43 0.95 7.81
N LEU A 154 0.05 2.22 7.93
CA LEU A 154 -1.23 2.73 7.46
C LEU A 154 -1.37 2.59 5.94
N GLN A 155 -0.31 2.86 5.16
CA GLN A 155 -0.32 2.60 3.72
C GLN A 155 -0.68 1.14 3.42
N LEU A 156 -0.11 0.19 4.17
CA LEU A 156 -0.42 -1.23 4.01
C LEU A 156 -1.87 -1.55 4.40
N ALA A 157 -2.34 -0.99 5.52
CA ALA A 157 -3.69 -1.25 6.04
C ALA A 157 -4.80 -0.68 5.13
N ARG A 158 -4.50 0.30 4.27
CA ARG A 158 -5.46 0.81 3.27
C ARG A 158 -5.70 -0.16 2.11
N VAL A 159 -4.87 -1.19 1.96
CA VAL A 159 -5.04 -2.24 0.95
C VAL A 159 -5.70 -3.45 1.61
N PRO A 160 -6.96 -3.79 1.27
CA PRO A 160 -7.71 -4.87 1.92
C PRO A 160 -7.00 -6.23 1.93
N ASP A 161 -6.27 -6.55 0.87
CA ASP A 161 -5.54 -7.82 0.72
C ASP A 161 -4.45 -8.01 1.78
N ASN A 162 -3.89 -6.91 2.30
CA ASN A 162 -2.85 -6.95 3.32
C ASN A 162 -3.41 -7.17 4.73
N LEU A 163 -4.70 -6.86 4.97
CA LEU A 163 -5.28 -6.85 6.31
C LEU A 163 -5.20 -8.21 7.00
N LEU A 164 -5.39 -9.30 6.25
CA LEU A 164 -5.31 -10.65 6.81
C LEU A 164 -3.90 -10.98 7.33
N GLU A 165 -2.86 -10.47 6.68
CA GLU A 165 -1.47 -10.68 7.11
C GLU A 165 -1.13 -9.78 8.31
N LEU A 166 -1.53 -8.50 8.25
CA LEU A 166 -1.33 -7.55 9.34
C LEU A 166 -2.02 -7.98 10.64
N THR A 167 -3.27 -8.46 10.54
CA THR A 167 -4.07 -8.92 11.70
C THR A 167 -3.54 -10.20 12.34
N LYS A 168 -2.75 -11.00 11.62
CA LYS A 168 -2.08 -12.20 12.17
C LYS A 168 -0.79 -11.86 12.92
N ASN A 169 -0.25 -10.66 12.73
CA ASN A 169 0.97 -10.23 13.41
C ASN A 169 0.61 -9.61 14.78
N GLU A 170 0.63 -10.44 15.83
CA GLU A 170 0.33 -9.99 17.20
C GLU A 170 1.33 -8.94 17.71
N SER A 171 2.59 -9.01 17.27
CA SER A 171 3.62 -8.02 17.62
C SER A 171 3.24 -6.63 17.11
N LEU A 172 2.79 -6.55 15.85
CA LEU A 172 2.30 -5.31 15.25
C LEU A 172 1.13 -4.72 16.04
N LEU A 173 0.11 -5.54 16.29
CA LEU A 173 -1.11 -5.10 16.98
C LEU A 173 -0.80 -4.62 18.40
N SER A 174 0.06 -5.35 19.12
CA SER A 174 0.54 -4.99 20.45
C SER A 174 1.33 -3.69 20.44
N ALA A 175 2.25 -3.51 19.48
CA ALA A 175 3.04 -2.30 19.34
C ALA A 175 2.15 -1.08 19.05
N LEU A 176 1.23 -1.18 18.09
CA LEU A 176 0.29 -0.11 17.75
C LEU A 176 -0.60 0.28 18.94
N ALA A 177 -1.18 -0.70 19.63
CA ALA A 177 -2.04 -0.44 20.79
C ALA A 177 -1.25 0.15 21.97
N ARG A 178 0.00 -0.25 22.17
CA ARG A 178 0.89 0.33 23.19
C ARG A 178 1.22 1.78 22.87
N VAL A 179 1.67 2.05 21.64
CA VAL A 179 2.02 3.42 21.20
C VAL A 179 0.81 4.35 21.30
N LEU A 180 -0.39 3.87 20.90
CA LEU A 180 -1.62 4.66 21.05
C LEU A 180 -1.98 4.92 22.51
N ARG A 181 -1.62 4.07 23.47
CA ARG A 181 -1.87 4.33 24.91
C ARG A 181 -0.89 5.34 25.50
N GLU A 182 0.37 5.26 25.09
CA GLU A 182 1.48 5.97 25.73
C GLU A 182 1.74 7.34 25.10
N ASP A 183 1.60 7.46 23.78
CA ASP A 183 2.13 8.58 23.00
C ASP A 183 1.08 9.40 22.26
N TRP A 184 -0.21 9.08 22.41
CA TRP A 184 -1.26 9.75 21.64
C TRP A 184 -1.35 11.26 21.86
N LYS A 185 -1.01 11.74 23.06
CA LYS A 185 -0.96 13.18 23.40
C LYS A 185 0.26 13.90 22.82
N LYS A 186 1.28 13.16 22.38
CA LYS A 186 2.55 13.72 21.93
C LYS A 186 2.54 14.07 20.44
N SER A 187 1.68 13.42 19.65
CA SER A 187 1.56 13.67 18.22
C SER A 187 0.16 13.28 17.72
N ILE A 188 -0.58 14.27 17.21
CA ILE A 188 -1.90 14.07 16.59
C ILE A 188 -1.78 13.21 15.33
N GLU A 189 -0.72 13.40 14.54
CA GLU A 189 -0.48 12.61 13.33
C GLU A 189 -0.28 11.14 13.66
N LEU A 190 0.51 10.82 14.69
CA LEU A 190 0.73 9.45 15.16
C LEU A 190 -0.60 8.80 15.59
N SER A 191 -1.37 9.51 16.42
CA SER A 191 -2.69 9.05 16.88
C SER A 191 -3.64 8.78 15.71
N THR A 192 -3.69 9.72 14.77
CA THR A 192 -4.53 9.62 13.57
C THR A 192 -4.15 8.41 12.72
N ASN A 193 -2.85 8.18 12.52
CA ASN A 193 -2.37 7.04 11.76
C ASN A 193 -2.82 5.72 12.39
N ILE A 194 -2.59 5.58 13.70
CA ILE A 194 -2.91 4.34 14.41
C ILE A 194 -4.42 4.11 14.50
N ILE A 195 -5.22 5.14 14.80
CA ILE A 195 -6.69 5.04 14.80
C ILE A 195 -7.21 4.62 13.43
N TYR A 196 -6.66 5.18 12.35
CA TYR A 196 -7.07 4.81 11.00
C TYR A 196 -6.68 3.35 10.69
N ILE A 197 -5.51 2.87 11.10
CA ILE A 197 -5.17 1.45 10.96
C ILE A 197 -6.24 0.55 11.59
N PHE A 198 -6.67 0.84 12.82
CA PHE A 198 -7.73 0.08 13.49
C PHE A 198 -9.13 0.28 12.87
N PHE A 199 -9.40 1.44 12.27
CA PHE A 199 -10.61 1.65 11.47
C PHE A 199 -10.62 0.78 10.21
N CYS A 200 -9.48 0.62 9.52
CA CYS A 200 -9.37 -0.31 8.40
C CYS A 200 -9.69 -1.75 8.83
N PHE A 201 -9.24 -2.18 10.02
CA PHE A 201 -9.61 -3.48 10.58
C PHE A 201 -11.11 -3.56 10.92
N SER A 202 -11.69 -2.52 11.53
CA SER A 202 -13.11 -2.52 11.93
C SER A 202 -14.09 -2.53 10.75
N THR A 203 -13.60 -2.25 9.53
CA THR A 203 -14.40 -2.35 8.29
C THR A 203 -14.88 -3.79 8.03
N TYR A 204 -14.17 -4.81 8.53
CA TYR A 204 -14.51 -6.22 8.32
C TYR A 204 -14.85 -6.92 9.64
N SER A 205 -16.02 -7.55 9.71
CA SER A 205 -16.53 -8.20 10.93
C SER A 205 -15.60 -9.27 11.50
N GLN A 206 -14.88 -9.98 10.63
CA GLN A 206 -13.90 -10.99 11.04
C GLN A 206 -12.75 -10.46 11.90
N PHE A 207 -12.48 -9.14 11.86
CA PHE A 207 -11.42 -8.50 12.65
C PHE A 207 -11.96 -7.72 13.86
N HIS A 208 -13.27 -7.70 14.10
CA HIS A 208 -13.87 -6.95 15.21
C HIS A 208 -13.36 -7.41 16.59
N ASN A 209 -13.11 -8.71 16.75
CA ASN A 209 -12.54 -9.24 17.99
C ASN A 209 -11.18 -8.62 18.33
N ILE A 210 -10.35 -8.31 17.33
CA ILE A 210 -9.04 -7.66 17.54
C ILE A 210 -9.25 -6.24 18.10
N VAL A 211 -10.16 -5.47 17.50
CA VAL A 211 -10.45 -4.10 17.95
C VAL A 211 -10.97 -4.09 19.40
N LEU A 212 -11.77 -5.09 19.76
CA LEU A 212 -12.28 -5.28 21.12
C LEU A 212 -11.18 -5.71 22.10
N GLU A 213 -10.37 -6.70 21.73
CA GLU A 213 -9.29 -7.25 22.55
C GLU A 213 -8.28 -6.17 22.97
N TYR A 214 -7.86 -5.33 22.03
CA TYR A 214 -6.94 -4.23 22.31
C TYR A 214 -7.64 -2.98 22.89
N ARG A 215 -8.95 -3.02 23.14
CA ARG A 215 -9.77 -1.94 23.71
C ARG A 215 -9.69 -0.61 22.96
N ILE A 216 -9.56 -0.67 21.64
CA ILE A 216 -9.34 0.52 20.80
C ILE A 216 -10.51 1.50 20.90
N GLY A 217 -11.75 0.99 21.04
CA GLY A 217 -12.92 1.85 21.21
C GLY A 217 -12.87 2.75 22.45
N SER A 218 -12.36 2.24 23.58
CA SER A 218 -12.17 3.05 24.80
C SER A 218 -11.13 4.13 24.58
N LEU A 219 -10.00 3.77 23.96
CA LEU A 219 -8.92 4.71 23.66
C LEU A 219 -9.37 5.83 22.74
N CYS A 220 -10.17 5.53 21.70
CA CYS A 220 -10.73 6.56 20.84
C CYS A 220 -11.61 7.55 21.61
N MET A 221 -12.43 7.10 22.57
CA MET A 221 -13.25 7.99 23.38
C MET A 221 -12.39 8.88 24.28
N GLU A 222 -11.36 8.33 24.92
CA GLU A 222 -10.41 9.10 25.74
C GLU A 222 -9.68 10.18 24.94
N ILE A 223 -9.31 9.87 23.69
CA ILE A 223 -8.65 10.82 22.78
C ILE A 223 -9.63 11.94 22.39
N VAL A 224 -10.86 11.59 22.01
CA VAL A 224 -11.89 12.57 21.65
C VAL A 224 -12.22 13.50 22.82
N ASP A 225 -12.40 12.95 24.03
CA ASP A 225 -12.70 13.74 25.22
C ASP A 225 -11.58 14.75 25.54
N PHE A 226 -10.33 14.39 25.29
CA PHE A 226 -9.19 15.29 25.48
C PHE A 226 -9.12 16.41 24.43
N GLU A 227 -9.39 16.11 23.16
CA GLU A 227 -9.40 17.13 22.09
C GLU A 227 -10.56 18.12 22.21
N LEU A 228 -11.61 17.78 22.96
CA LEU A 228 -12.78 18.64 23.21
C LEU A 228 -12.63 19.57 24.43
N MET A 229 -11.63 19.35 25.30
CA MET A 229 -11.36 20.16 26.50
C MET A 229 -10.30 21.23 26.25
#